data_AF-A0A8T3ZI06-F1
#
_entry.id   AF-A0A8T3ZI06-F1
#
_cell.length_a   1.000
_cell.length_b   1.000
_cell.length_c   1.000
_cell.angle_alpha   90.00
_cell.angle_beta   90.00
_cell.angle_gamma   90.00
#
_symmetry.space_group_name_H-M   'P 1'
#
loop_
_entity.id
_entity.type
_entity.pdbx_description
1 polymer ?
#
loop_
_entity_poly.entity_id
_entity_poly.type
_entity_poly.pdbx_seq_one_letter_code
_entity_poly.pdbx_strand_id
1 'polypeptide(L)'
;MFCTKALYGNVYRMRSSENIISEMKEVIEKFHVKDIVFYDDNFSAKRDRVIELCDSMIKNNIKIKWKCEARVNLVDRQLLEKMKQAGCYLIAYGVETGNQHLLDVLKKGTTLEQIRAAFKATHAAGIETLAYIMIGIPGETHETIQRTLDFILEIDPGYVQMGIATPYPMTELYDIAKRKGLIEGRDWSEFSYTGDSATPVLRTEALSREELASELKRLMKAFYMRPKYIMKRLLRTRSFSDLKRNISGMNLVRDWSKRPDREQ
;
A
#
# COMPACT_ATOMS: atom_id res chain seq x y z
N MET A 1 8.49 13.35 2.95
CA MET A 1 9.21 13.17 4.22
C MET A 1 9.94 11.84 4.30
N PHE A 2 9.25 10.70 4.10
CA PHE A 2 9.82 9.36 4.30
C PHE A 2 10.19 8.61 3.00
N CYS A 3 9.50 8.90 1.89
CA CYS A 3 9.82 8.32 0.58
C CYS A 3 11.14 8.89 0.04
N THR A 4 11.98 8.03 -0.55
CA THR A 4 13.32 8.32 -1.11
C THR A 4 13.25 9.06 -2.46
N LYS A 5 12.39 10.08 -2.56
CA LYS A 5 12.16 10.89 -3.75
C LYS A 5 13.43 11.55 -4.31
N ALA A 6 14.45 11.74 -3.47
CA ALA A 6 15.75 12.29 -3.86
C ALA A 6 16.38 11.56 -5.06
N LEU A 7 16.05 10.28 -5.28
CA LEU A 7 16.57 9.47 -6.38
C LEU A 7 15.92 9.77 -7.74
N TYR A 8 14.68 10.27 -7.78
CA TYR A 8 13.87 10.41 -9.01
C TYR A 8 13.60 11.86 -9.42
N GLY A 9 13.90 12.83 -8.55
CA GLY A 9 13.69 14.26 -8.80
C GLY A 9 12.22 14.71 -8.63
N ASN A 10 11.92 15.93 -9.08
CA ASN A 10 10.60 16.57 -8.88
C ASN A 10 9.75 16.69 -10.15
N VAL A 11 10.22 16.15 -11.28
CA VAL A 11 9.55 16.29 -12.58
C VAL A 11 8.78 15.02 -12.92
N TYR A 12 7.48 15.17 -13.17
CA TYR A 12 6.64 14.06 -13.62
C TYR A 12 6.83 13.84 -15.12
N ARG A 13 7.45 12.72 -15.49
CA ARG A 13 7.72 12.34 -16.89
C ARG A 13 6.66 11.33 -17.35
N MET A 14 5.97 11.67 -18.42
CA MET A 14 4.84 10.88 -18.92
C MET A 14 5.15 10.33 -20.30
N ARG A 15 4.64 9.11 -20.56
CA ARG A 15 4.58 8.52 -21.90
C ARG A 15 3.23 8.86 -22.54
N SER A 16 3.14 8.92 -23.85
CA SER A 16 1.85 9.12 -24.54
C SER A 16 0.95 7.90 -24.40
N SER A 17 -0.37 8.07 -24.56
CA SER A 17 -1.31 6.94 -24.50
C SER A 17 -1.02 5.93 -25.61
N GLU A 18 -0.71 6.39 -26.81
CA GLU A 18 -0.38 5.54 -27.97
C GLU A 18 0.82 4.64 -27.68
N ASN A 19 1.88 5.23 -27.09
CA ASN A 19 3.08 4.49 -26.75
C ASN A 19 2.82 3.41 -25.69
N ILE A 20 2.01 3.70 -24.66
CA ILE A 20 1.61 2.71 -23.65
C ILE A 20 0.74 1.62 -24.29
N ILE A 21 -0.26 1.97 -25.11
CA ILE A 21 -1.12 1.00 -25.77
C ILE A 21 -0.33 0.07 -26.69
N SER A 22 0.66 0.59 -27.42
CA SER A 22 1.54 -0.23 -28.27
C SER A 22 2.29 -1.28 -27.45
N GLU A 23 2.87 -0.88 -26.31
CA GLU A 23 3.57 -1.81 -25.43
C GLU A 23 2.61 -2.83 -24.81
N MET A 24 1.42 -2.40 -24.38
CA MET A 24 0.40 -3.31 -23.84
C MET A 24 0.05 -4.39 -24.87
N LYS A 25 -0.18 -4.02 -26.14
CA LYS A 25 -0.44 -4.98 -27.22
C LYS A 25 0.73 -5.95 -27.40
N GLU A 26 1.95 -5.42 -27.46
CA GLU A 26 3.15 -6.22 -27.61
C GLU A 26 3.29 -7.28 -26.51
N VAL A 27 3.15 -6.89 -25.24
CA VAL A 27 3.33 -7.84 -24.14
C VAL A 27 2.19 -8.86 -24.05
N ILE A 28 0.96 -8.45 -24.41
CA ILE A 28 -0.19 -9.34 -24.47
C ILE A 28 0.00 -10.38 -25.58
N GLU A 29 0.41 -9.96 -26.77
CA GLU A 29 0.53 -10.83 -27.95
C GLU A 29 1.77 -11.75 -27.85
N LYS A 30 2.92 -11.20 -27.45
CA LYS A 30 4.17 -11.97 -27.40
C LYS A 30 4.27 -12.87 -26.17
N PHE A 31 3.92 -12.34 -25.00
CA PHE A 31 4.17 -13.03 -23.73
C PHE A 31 2.89 -13.57 -23.07
N HIS A 32 1.72 -13.34 -23.67
CA HIS A 32 0.43 -13.87 -23.19
C HIS A 32 0.14 -13.50 -21.73
N VAL A 33 0.60 -12.31 -21.31
CA VAL A 33 0.41 -11.82 -19.94
C VAL A 33 -1.07 -11.75 -19.59
N LYS A 34 -1.39 -12.00 -18.31
CA LYS A 34 -2.77 -12.01 -17.79
C LYS A 34 -3.10 -10.81 -16.92
N ASP A 35 -2.09 -10.06 -16.52
CA ASP A 35 -2.19 -8.91 -15.61
C ASP A 35 -1.09 -7.90 -15.94
N ILE A 36 -1.40 -6.61 -15.80
CA ILE A 36 -0.42 -5.52 -15.94
C ILE A 36 -0.39 -4.72 -14.63
N VAL A 37 0.81 -4.32 -14.22
CA VAL A 37 1.02 -3.45 -13.07
C VAL A 37 1.62 -2.14 -13.56
N PHE A 38 0.87 -1.04 -13.39
CA PHE A 38 1.44 0.29 -13.55
C PHE A 38 2.22 0.65 -12.28
N TYR A 39 3.52 0.86 -12.45
CA TYR A 39 4.47 1.09 -11.35
C TYR A 39 4.81 2.57 -11.16
N ASP A 40 3.97 3.47 -11.69
CA ASP A 40 4.06 4.91 -11.45
C ASP A 40 4.00 5.22 -9.94
N ASP A 41 4.88 6.10 -9.45
CA ASP A 41 4.86 6.59 -8.06
C ASP A 41 3.48 7.13 -7.64
N ASN A 42 2.74 7.66 -8.61
CA ASN A 42 1.36 8.08 -8.47
C ASN A 42 0.68 8.11 -9.84
N PHE A 43 -0.02 7.03 -10.18
CA PHE A 43 -0.73 6.89 -11.45
C PHE A 43 -1.80 7.99 -11.63
N SER A 44 -2.45 8.39 -10.54
CA SER A 44 -3.49 9.43 -10.53
C SER A 44 -2.97 10.88 -10.54
N ALA A 45 -1.66 11.10 -10.72
CA ALA A 45 -1.05 12.45 -10.63
C ALA A 45 -1.65 13.47 -11.61
N LYS A 46 -2.10 13.01 -12.79
CA LYS A 46 -2.75 13.84 -13.82
C LYS A 46 -4.04 13.17 -14.27
N ARG A 47 -5.16 13.63 -13.71
CA ARG A 47 -6.50 13.08 -13.96
C ARG A 47 -6.80 12.90 -15.46
N ASP A 48 -6.66 13.95 -16.26
CA ASP A 48 -7.04 13.91 -17.68
C ASP A 48 -6.19 12.92 -18.48
N ARG A 49 -4.92 12.74 -18.11
CA ARG A 49 -4.02 11.74 -18.70
C ARG A 49 -4.49 10.31 -18.42
N VAL A 50 -5.01 10.05 -17.23
CA VAL A 50 -5.58 8.73 -16.87
C VAL A 50 -6.87 8.48 -17.65
N ILE A 51 -7.73 9.50 -17.77
CA ILE A 51 -8.94 9.42 -18.59
C ILE A 51 -8.57 9.09 -20.05
N GLU A 52 -7.62 9.82 -20.64
CA GLU A 52 -7.14 9.60 -22.00
C GLU A 52 -6.57 8.19 -22.21
N LEU A 53 -5.82 7.68 -21.22
CA LEU A 53 -5.31 6.29 -21.26
C LEU A 53 -6.45 5.28 -21.25
N CYS A 54 -7.40 5.46 -20.34
CA CYS A 54 -8.56 4.57 -20.21
C CYS A 54 -9.42 4.59 -21.48
N ASP A 55 -9.66 5.77 -22.04
CA ASP A 55 -10.32 5.93 -23.34
C ASP A 55 -9.59 5.19 -24.46
N SER A 56 -8.25 5.32 -24.49
CA SER A 56 -7.43 4.63 -25.48
C SER A 56 -7.46 3.11 -25.31
N MET A 57 -7.47 2.59 -24.08
CA MET A 57 -7.62 1.16 -23.78
C MET A 57 -8.98 0.63 -24.26
N ILE A 58 -10.06 1.37 -23.96
CA ILE A 58 -11.42 1.00 -24.37
C ILE A 58 -11.54 1.02 -25.90
N LYS A 59 -11.08 2.10 -26.55
CA LYS A 59 -11.08 2.24 -28.01
C LYS A 59 -10.31 1.13 -28.71
N ASN A 60 -9.19 0.71 -28.15
CA ASN A 60 -8.36 -0.36 -28.70
C ASN A 60 -8.78 -1.77 -28.25
N ASN A 61 -9.90 -1.90 -27.53
CA ASN A 61 -10.42 -3.17 -27.04
C ASN A 61 -9.38 -3.99 -26.24
N ILE A 62 -8.57 -3.30 -25.43
CA ILE A 62 -7.55 -3.93 -24.59
C ILE A 62 -8.23 -4.63 -23.41
N LYS A 63 -8.39 -5.96 -23.49
CA LYS A 63 -9.09 -6.79 -22.49
C LYS A 63 -8.11 -7.44 -21.51
N ILE A 64 -7.34 -6.62 -20.78
CA ILE A 64 -6.45 -7.10 -19.72
C ILE A 64 -6.81 -6.46 -18.37
N LYS A 65 -6.61 -7.21 -17.30
CA LYS A 65 -6.72 -6.68 -15.94
C LYS A 65 -5.46 -5.89 -15.61
N TRP A 66 -5.63 -4.78 -14.91
CA TRP A 66 -4.49 -4.02 -14.42
C TRP A 66 -4.73 -3.40 -13.06
N LYS A 67 -3.62 -3.10 -12.38
CA LYS A 67 -3.58 -2.43 -11.09
C LYS A 67 -2.56 -1.30 -11.09
N CYS A 68 -2.75 -0.35 -10.18
CA CYS A 68 -1.88 0.82 -10.05
C CYS A 68 -1.81 1.31 -8.59
N GLU A 69 -0.93 2.28 -8.35
CA GLU A 69 -0.87 3.04 -7.11
C GLU A 69 -1.39 4.46 -7.31
N ALA A 70 -2.14 4.99 -6.34
CA ALA A 70 -2.76 6.31 -6.44
C ALA A 70 -2.74 7.04 -5.08
N ARG A 71 -2.98 8.35 -5.10
CA ARG A 71 -3.27 9.11 -3.88
C ARG A 71 -4.77 9.31 -3.71
N VAL A 72 -5.24 9.16 -2.48
CA VAL A 72 -6.66 9.28 -2.11
C VAL A 72 -7.28 10.62 -2.47
N ASN A 73 -6.50 11.71 -2.47
CA ASN A 73 -6.99 13.06 -2.78
C ASN A 73 -6.95 13.41 -4.28
N LEU A 74 -6.57 12.46 -5.15
CA LEU A 74 -6.49 12.64 -6.60
C LEU A 74 -7.41 11.69 -7.37
N VAL A 75 -8.34 11.05 -6.67
CA VAL A 75 -9.35 10.17 -7.26
C VAL A 75 -10.74 10.71 -6.97
N ASP A 76 -11.61 10.60 -7.96
CA ASP A 76 -13.04 10.89 -7.85
C ASP A 76 -13.85 9.76 -8.47
N ARG A 77 -15.16 9.78 -8.24
CA ARG A 77 -16.07 8.72 -8.71
C ARG A 77 -16.01 8.53 -10.23
N GLN A 78 -15.97 9.61 -11.02
CA GLN A 78 -15.97 9.52 -12.48
C GLN A 78 -14.67 8.90 -12.99
N LEU A 79 -13.53 9.29 -12.42
CA LEU A 79 -12.23 8.69 -12.73
C LEU A 79 -12.23 7.19 -12.40
N LEU A 80 -12.72 6.81 -11.23
CA LEU A 80 -12.75 5.42 -10.78
C LEU A 80 -13.67 4.55 -11.65
N GLU A 81 -14.86 5.04 -11.99
CA GLU A 81 -15.77 4.37 -12.93
C GLU A 81 -15.10 4.15 -14.30
N LYS A 82 -14.37 5.16 -14.79
CA LYS A 82 -13.62 5.07 -16.05
C LYS A 82 -12.49 4.05 -16.00
N MET A 83 -11.70 4.08 -14.92
CA MET A 83 -10.63 3.11 -14.67
C MET A 83 -11.19 1.69 -14.61
N LYS A 84 -12.34 1.49 -13.94
CA LYS A 84 -13.01 0.19 -13.89
C LYS A 84 -13.38 -0.32 -15.28
N GLN A 85 -14.01 0.53 -16.10
CA GLN A 85 -14.39 0.18 -17.47
C GLN A 85 -13.18 -0.21 -18.33
N ALA A 86 -12.04 0.45 -18.12
CA ALA A 86 -10.79 0.14 -18.82
C ALA A 86 -10.03 -1.08 -18.27
N GLY A 87 -10.56 -1.79 -17.26
CA GLY A 87 -9.97 -3.03 -16.75
C GLY A 87 -9.23 -2.91 -15.42
N CYS A 88 -9.27 -1.75 -14.75
CA CYS A 88 -8.69 -1.61 -13.41
C CYS A 88 -9.43 -2.52 -12.42
N TYR A 89 -8.71 -3.40 -11.75
CA TYR A 89 -9.29 -4.28 -10.74
C TYR A 89 -8.81 -4.00 -9.33
N LEU A 90 -7.67 -3.34 -9.15
CA LEU A 90 -7.11 -3.01 -7.84
C LEU A 90 -6.37 -1.68 -7.86
N ILE A 91 -6.60 -0.86 -6.84
CA ILE A 91 -5.82 0.37 -6.58
C ILE A 91 -5.19 0.26 -5.19
N ALA A 92 -3.87 0.50 -5.12
CA ALA A 92 -3.17 0.66 -3.86
C ALA A 92 -3.13 2.14 -3.45
N TYR A 93 -3.47 2.42 -2.20
CA TYR A 93 -3.46 3.76 -1.62
C TYR A 93 -2.49 3.82 -0.43
N GLY A 94 -1.64 4.85 -0.42
CA GLY A 94 -0.86 5.22 0.76
C GLY A 94 -1.74 5.83 1.85
N VAL A 95 -2.17 5.02 2.81
CA VAL A 95 -2.96 5.42 3.99
C VAL A 95 -2.04 5.81 5.15
N GLU A 96 -0.93 5.09 5.30
CA GLU A 96 0.10 5.25 6.33
C GLU A 96 -0.38 4.96 7.75
N THR A 97 -1.34 5.71 8.29
CA THR A 97 -1.78 5.62 9.69
C THR A 97 -3.23 6.09 9.85
N GLY A 98 -3.93 5.57 10.85
CA GLY A 98 -5.30 5.99 11.21
C GLY A 98 -5.34 7.17 12.19
N ASN A 99 -4.23 7.88 12.36
CA ASN A 99 -4.13 9.03 13.24
C ASN A 99 -3.77 10.29 12.45
N GLN A 100 -4.64 11.31 12.49
CA GLN A 100 -4.44 12.55 11.72
C GLN A 100 -3.16 13.29 12.11
N HIS A 101 -2.82 13.35 13.40
CA HIS A 101 -1.60 14.01 13.86
C HIS A 101 -0.35 13.36 13.26
N LEU A 102 -0.31 12.02 13.18
CA LEU A 102 0.81 11.31 12.57
C LEU A 102 0.87 11.49 11.05
N LEU A 103 -0.28 11.63 10.36
CA LEU A 103 -0.31 12.02 8.94
C LEU A 103 0.30 13.41 8.70
N ASP A 104 0.02 14.34 9.61
CA ASP A 104 0.54 15.70 9.58
C ASP A 104 2.04 15.70 9.86
N VAL A 105 2.50 14.90 10.84
CA VAL A 105 3.93 14.63 11.08
C VAL A 105 4.59 14.13 9.81
N LEU A 106 4.01 13.16 9.10
CA LEU A 106 4.56 12.65 7.84
C LEU A 106 4.48 13.63 6.66
N LYS A 107 3.84 14.80 6.84
CA LYS A 107 3.49 15.75 5.78
C LYS A 107 2.81 15.04 4.61
N LYS A 108 1.90 14.10 4.91
CA LYS A 108 1.20 13.33 3.88
C LYS A 108 0.26 14.24 3.07
N GLY A 109 -0.29 15.28 3.69
CA GLY A 109 -1.19 16.23 3.03
C GLY A 109 -2.54 15.62 2.64
N THR A 110 -2.98 14.61 3.39
CA THR A 110 -4.29 13.96 3.25
C THR A 110 -4.96 13.85 4.61
N THR A 111 -6.29 13.89 4.65
CA THR A 111 -7.06 13.67 5.88
C THR A 111 -7.68 12.28 5.95
N LEU A 112 -8.02 11.82 7.16
CA LEU A 112 -8.76 10.57 7.36
C LEU A 112 -10.09 10.56 6.60
N GLU A 113 -10.78 11.70 6.49
CA GLU A 113 -12.04 11.86 5.74
C GLU A 113 -11.82 11.68 4.23
N GLN A 114 -10.73 12.23 3.68
CA GLN A 114 -10.37 12.02 2.27
C GLN A 114 -10.08 10.55 1.99
N ILE A 115 -9.40 9.86 2.92
CA ILE A 115 -9.14 8.43 2.82
C ILE A 115 -10.47 7.65 2.84
N ARG A 116 -11.37 7.91 3.81
CA ARG A 116 -12.71 7.29 3.86
C ARG A 116 -13.48 7.49 2.55
N ALA A 117 -13.50 8.72 2.03
CA ALA A 117 -14.21 9.06 0.80
C ALA A 117 -13.64 8.31 -0.41
N ALA A 118 -12.30 8.25 -0.55
CA ALA A 118 -11.64 7.55 -1.64
C ALA A 118 -11.91 6.04 -1.61
N PHE A 119 -11.81 5.41 -0.43
CA PHE A 119 -12.10 3.99 -0.26
C PHE A 119 -13.57 3.67 -0.59
N LYS A 120 -14.50 4.46 -0.06
CA LYS A 120 -15.94 4.34 -0.35
C LYS A 120 -16.23 4.47 -1.85
N ALA A 121 -15.66 5.47 -2.52
CA ALA A 121 -15.84 5.66 -3.96
C ALA A 121 -15.23 4.52 -4.77
N THR A 122 -14.05 4.03 -4.39
CA THR A 122 -13.35 2.93 -5.08
C THR A 122 -14.15 1.62 -4.97
N HIS A 123 -14.70 1.34 -3.78
CA HIS A 123 -15.59 0.18 -3.57
C HIS A 123 -16.89 0.30 -4.37
N ALA A 124 -17.48 1.49 -4.43
CA ALA A 124 -18.69 1.74 -5.22
C ALA A 124 -18.46 1.52 -6.73
N ALA A 125 -17.26 1.83 -7.23
CA ALA A 125 -16.86 1.53 -8.60
C ALA A 125 -16.55 0.02 -8.83
N GLY A 126 -16.61 -0.82 -7.80
CA GLY A 126 -16.32 -2.25 -7.89
C GLY A 126 -14.83 -2.55 -8.11
N ILE A 127 -13.95 -1.66 -7.66
CA ILE A 127 -12.49 -1.83 -7.69
C ILE A 127 -12.02 -2.30 -6.30
N GLU A 128 -11.10 -3.27 -6.26
CA GLU A 128 -10.48 -3.70 -5.00
C GLU A 128 -9.48 -2.65 -4.51
N THR A 129 -9.33 -2.55 -3.19
CA THR A 129 -8.34 -1.63 -2.60
C THR A 129 -7.25 -2.39 -1.86
N LEU A 130 -6.03 -1.87 -1.96
CA LEU A 130 -4.93 -2.20 -1.07
C LEU A 130 -4.59 -0.96 -0.25
N ALA A 131 -4.45 -1.10 1.06
CA ALA A 131 -3.96 -0.03 1.93
C ALA A 131 -2.48 -0.27 2.27
N TYR A 132 -1.63 0.71 1.98
CA TYR A 132 -0.29 0.78 2.56
C TYR A 132 -0.37 1.45 3.91
N ILE A 133 0.16 0.77 4.93
CA ILE A 133 0.16 1.19 6.33
C ILE A 133 1.58 1.09 6.86
N MET A 134 1.96 2.01 7.72
CA MET A 134 3.23 1.99 8.43
C MET A 134 3.03 2.30 9.91
N ILE A 135 3.80 1.64 10.75
CA ILE A 135 3.92 1.97 12.17
C ILE A 135 5.38 2.32 12.52
N GLY A 136 5.63 2.85 13.71
CA GLY A 136 6.95 3.36 14.10
C GLY A 136 7.18 4.81 13.67
N ILE A 137 6.13 5.57 13.35
CA ILE A 137 6.27 7.00 13.05
C ILE A 137 6.75 7.72 14.33
N PRO A 138 7.72 8.65 14.29
CA PRO A 138 8.11 9.41 15.48
C PRO A 138 6.90 10.06 16.16
N GLY A 139 6.73 9.81 17.47
CA GLY A 139 5.55 10.18 18.25
C GLY A 139 4.41 9.15 18.29
N GLU A 140 4.55 8.01 17.63
CA GLU A 140 3.56 6.92 17.67
C GLU A 140 3.58 6.18 19.02
N THR A 141 2.39 5.80 19.51
CA THR A 141 2.16 5.09 20.77
C THR A 141 1.29 3.85 20.53
N HIS A 142 1.16 2.96 21.53
CA HIS A 142 0.22 1.82 21.44
C HIS A 142 -1.22 2.29 21.15
N GLU A 143 -1.63 3.42 21.71
CA GLU A 143 -2.97 3.99 21.48
C GLU A 143 -3.13 4.42 20.01
N THR A 144 -2.14 5.10 19.43
CA THR A 144 -2.24 5.53 18.03
C THR A 144 -2.15 4.35 17.06
N ILE A 145 -1.40 3.29 17.41
CA ILE A 145 -1.40 2.02 16.67
C ILE A 145 -2.78 1.36 16.73
N GLN A 146 -3.46 1.38 17.89
CA GLN A 146 -4.82 0.87 18.01
C GLN A 146 -5.80 1.69 17.14
N ARG A 147 -5.71 3.02 17.15
CA ARG A 147 -6.52 3.87 16.25
C ARG A 147 -6.27 3.54 14.77
N THR A 148 -5.03 3.22 14.41
CA THR A 148 -4.69 2.73 13.06
C THR A 148 -5.40 1.42 12.73
N LEU A 149 -5.42 0.46 13.66
CA LEU A 149 -6.18 -0.78 13.47
C LEU A 149 -7.67 -0.50 13.25
N ASP A 150 -8.28 0.29 14.13
CA ASP A 150 -9.70 0.60 14.09
C ASP A 150 -10.07 1.26 12.76
N PHE A 151 -9.24 2.20 12.29
CA PHE A 151 -9.43 2.88 11.01
C PHE A 151 -9.29 1.95 9.81
N ILE A 152 -8.32 1.03 9.81
CA ILE A 152 -8.16 0.05 8.72
C ILE A 152 -9.37 -0.90 8.67
N LEU A 153 -9.91 -1.29 9.83
CA LEU A 153 -11.11 -2.11 9.90
C LEU A 153 -12.34 -1.35 9.40
N GLU A 154 -12.41 -0.03 9.66
CA GLU A 154 -13.45 0.88 9.19
C GLU A 154 -13.47 1.00 7.66
N ILE A 155 -12.32 1.34 7.03
CA ILE A 155 -12.23 1.55 5.58
C ILE A 155 -12.23 0.24 4.76
N ASP A 156 -12.19 -0.92 5.46
CA ASP A 156 -12.36 -2.28 4.94
C ASP A 156 -11.64 -2.58 3.60
N PRO A 157 -10.30 -2.40 3.53
CA PRO A 157 -9.56 -2.65 2.32
C PRO A 157 -9.63 -4.13 1.92
N GLY A 158 -9.46 -4.40 0.63
CA GLY A 158 -9.33 -5.77 0.12
C GLY A 158 -8.05 -6.45 0.58
N TYR A 159 -6.97 -5.68 0.73
CA TYR A 159 -5.66 -6.12 1.22
C TYR A 159 -4.99 -5.01 2.03
N VAL A 160 -4.08 -5.37 2.93
CA VAL A 160 -3.22 -4.40 3.63
C VAL A 160 -1.78 -4.86 3.54
N GLN A 161 -0.90 -3.96 3.13
CA GLN A 161 0.53 -4.14 3.27
C GLN A 161 0.99 -3.21 4.40
N MET A 162 1.45 -3.82 5.49
CA MET A 162 1.92 -3.13 6.67
C MET A 162 3.43 -3.24 6.75
N GLY A 163 4.09 -2.16 7.15
CA GLY A 163 5.52 -2.14 7.44
C GLY A 163 5.84 -1.30 8.66
N ILE A 164 7.11 -1.34 9.06
CA ILE A 164 7.64 -0.44 10.08
C ILE A 164 8.44 0.65 9.37
N ALA A 165 8.30 1.89 9.84
CA ALA A 165 8.84 3.07 9.21
C ALA A 165 10.38 3.04 9.18
N THR A 166 10.98 2.81 8.01
CA THR A 166 12.45 2.80 7.88
C THR A 166 12.96 4.21 7.54
N PRO A 167 13.73 4.87 8.43
CA PRO A 167 14.34 6.17 8.16
C PRO A 167 15.50 6.00 7.17
N TYR A 168 15.27 6.18 5.88
CA TYR A 168 16.33 6.11 4.88
C TYR A 168 17.21 7.37 4.87
N PRO A 169 18.53 7.27 4.65
CA PRO A 169 19.40 8.43 4.47
C PRO A 169 18.85 9.42 3.44
N MET A 170 19.13 10.71 3.66
CA MET A 170 18.65 11.81 2.81
C MET A 170 17.12 12.03 2.83
N THR A 171 16.40 11.35 3.73
CA THR A 171 14.99 11.64 3.99
C THR A 171 14.85 12.52 5.22
N GLU A 172 13.83 13.39 5.24
CA GLU A 172 13.54 14.21 6.41
C GLU A 172 13.16 13.34 7.62
N LEU A 173 12.58 12.15 7.40
CA LEU A 173 12.33 11.17 8.46
C LEU A 173 13.63 10.73 9.14
N TYR A 174 14.70 10.50 8.37
CA TYR A 174 16.02 10.17 8.92
C TYR A 174 16.60 11.30 9.74
N ASP A 175 16.51 12.55 9.28
CA ASP A 175 17.01 13.70 10.03
C ASP A 175 16.26 13.86 11.37
N ILE A 176 14.93 13.67 11.37
CA ILE A 176 14.12 13.70 12.60
C ILE A 176 14.52 12.56 13.54
N ALA A 177 14.58 11.33 13.04
CA ALA A 177 14.89 10.15 13.85
C ALA A 177 16.32 10.24 14.42
N LYS A 178 17.28 10.74 13.64
CA LYS A 178 18.66 10.95 14.07
C LYS A 178 18.75 12.02 15.16
N ARG A 179 18.12 13.18 14.97
CA ARG A 179 18.11 14.27 15.98
C ARG A 179 17.50 13.84 17.32
N LYS A 180 16.48 12.97 17.26
CA LYS A 180 15.80 12.44 18.45
C LYS A 180 16.48 11.20 19.05
N GLY A 181 17.56 10.69 18.46
CA GLY A 181 18.24 9.47 18.92
C GLY A 181 17.37 8.20 18.84
N LEU A 182 16.50 8.12 17.83
CA LEU A 182 15.54 7.02 17.64
C LEU A 182 16.07 5.90 16.73
N ILE A 183 17.14 6.16 15.98
CA ILE A 183 17.80 5.17 15.11
C ILE A 183 18.74 4.34 15.98
N GLU A 184 18.58 3.03 15.95
CA GLU A 184 19.47 2.09 16.66
C GLU A 184 20.01 0.98 15.72
N GLY A 185 19.66 1.05 14.42
CA GLY A 185 20.23 0.16 13.40
C GLY A 185 21.68 0.54 13.17
N ARG A 186 22.56 -0.46 13.06
CA ARG A 186 24.02 -0.27 13.08
C ARG A 186 24.63 -0.43 11.70
N ASP A 187 24.02 -1.25 10.85
CA ASP A 187 24.44 -1.53 9.48
C ASP A 187 23.33 -1.17 8.47
N TRP A 188 23.72 -0.68 7.29
CA TRP A 188 22.77 -0.33 6.22
C TRP A 188 22.00 -1.53 5.67
N SER A 189 22.56 -2.74 5.78
CA SER A 189 21.87 -4.00 5.45
C SER A 189 20.66 -4.27 6.33
N GLU A 190 20.57 -3.64 7.51
CA GLU A 190 19.38 -3.69 8.38
C GLU A 190 18.25 -2.77 7.89
N PHE A 191 18.55 -1.75 7.07
CA PHE A 191 17.56 -0.79 6.57
C PHE A 191 16.75 -1.38 5.40
N SER A 192 16.24 -2.60 5.57
CA SER A 192 15.35 -3.25 4.62
C SER A 192 13.94 -3.32 5.18
N TYR A 193 12.96 -2.89 4.37
CA TYR A 193 11.54 -3.14 4.66
C TYR A 193 11.07 -4.51 4.13
N THR A 194 11.97 -5.32 3.55
CA THR A 194 11.66 -6.63 2.94
C THR A 194 12.64 -7.73 3.38
N GLY A 195 12.18 -8.98 3.40
CA GLY A 195 13.02 -10.15 3.66
C GLY A 195 13.27 -10.43 5.15
N ASP A 196 14.18 -11.37 5.43
CA ASP A 196 14.51 -11.84 6.78
C ASP A 196 15.25 -10.80 7.64
N SER A 197 15.71 -9.69 7.03
CA SER A 197 16.37 -8.55 7.69
C SER A 197 15.40 -7.43 8.09
N ALA A 198 14.08 -7.64 8.01
CA ALA A 198 13.06 -6.65 8.38
C ALA A 198 12.95 -6.41 9.90
N THR A 199 14.06 -6.50 10.62
CA THR A 199 14.16 -6.06 12.00
C THR A 199 14.00 -4.55 12.02
N PRO A 200 13.14 -3.99 12.90
CA PRO A 200 12.98 -2.56 13.00
C PRO A 200 14.31 -1.87 13.33
N VAL A 201 14.73 -0.96 12.47
CA VAL A 201 15.95 -0.15 12.68
C VAL A 201 15.68 1.13 13.49
N LEU A 202 14.46 1.26 14.00
CA LEU A 202 14.04 2.37 14.84
C LEU A 202 13.21 1.91 16.02
N ARG A 203 13.23 2.74 17.05
CA ARG A 203 12.22 2.81 18.10
C ARG A 203 11.45 4.12 17.99
N THR A 204 10.36 4.23 18.73
CA THR A 204 9.73 5.53 18.96
C THR A 204 10.11 6.04 20.35
N GLU A 205 9.56 7.19 20.75
CA GLU A 205 9.63 7.68 22.12
C GLU A 205 8.89 6.77 23.10
N ALA A 206 7.90 6.00 22.63
CA ALA A 206 7.01 5.21 23.48
C ALA A 206 7.11 3.69 23.29
N LEU A 207 7.73 3.20 22.20
CA LEU A 207 7.85 1.78 21.90
C LEU A 207 9.27 1.41 21.49
N SER A 208 9.76 0.27 21.98
CA SER A 208 10.99 -0.39 21.51
C SER A 208 10.81 -1.00 20.10
N ARG A 209 11.91 -1.48 19.52
CA ARG A 209 11.88 -2.21 18.22
C ARG A 209 11.07 -3.49 18.31
N GLU A 210 11.23 -4.21 19.42
CA GLU A 210 10.57 -5.48 19.70
C GLU A 210 9.07 -5.25 19.87
N GLU A 211 8.69 -4.19 20.60
CA GLU A 211 7.30 -3.78 20.74
C GLU A 211 6.69 -3.41 19.37
N LEU A 212 7.41 -2.66 18.52
CA LEU A 212 6.96 -2.35 17.15
C LEU A 212 6.80 -3.62 16.30
N ALA A 213 7.74 -4.56 16.35
CA ALA A 213 7.65 -5.83 15.63
C ALA A 213 6.44 -6.67 16.09
N SER A 214 6.24 -6.75 17.40
CA SER A 214 5.09 -7.41 18.02
C SER A 214 3.76 -6.74 17.66
N GLU A 215 3.71 -5.41 17.63
CA GLU A 215 2.53 -4.64 17.20
C GLU A 215 2.22 -4.87 15.71
N LEU A 216 3.22 -4.89 14.83
CA LEU A 216 3.02 -5.21 13.41
C LEU A 216 2.40 -6.61 13.24
N LYS A 217 2.90 -7.60 13.99
CA LYS A 217 2.33 -8.96 14.03
C LYS A 217 0.88 -8.95 14.50
N ARG A 218 0.58 -8.22 15.56
CA ARG A 218 -0.77 -8.07 16.11
C ARG A 218 -1.73 -7.47 15.09
N LEU A 219 -1.35 -6.37 14.42
CA LEU A 219 -2.16 -5.70 13.41
C LEU A 219 -2.46 -6.61 12.22
N MET A 220 -1.44 -7.27 11.66
CA MET A 220 -1.63 -8.18 10.53
C MET A 220 -2.57 -9.32 10.89
N LYS A 221 -2.40 -9.92 12.07
CA LYS A 221 -3.29 -10.99 12.56
C LYS A 221 -4.72 -10.47 12.73
N ALA A 222 -4.91 -9.34 13.41
CA ALA A 222 -6.22 -8.75 13.65
C ALA A 222 -6.96 -8.45 12.34
N PHE A 223 -6.25 -7.97 11.31
CA PHE A 223 -6.84 -7.70 10.01
C PHE A 223 -7.15 -8.96 9.19
N TYR A 224 -6.19 -9.88 9.05
CA TYR A 224 -6.32 -11.02 8.13
C TYR A 224 -7.08 -12.22 8.72
N MET A 225 -7.16 -12.33 10.05
CA MET A 225 -7.88 -13.41 10.73
C MET A 225 -9.33 -13.05 11.08
N ARG A 226 -9.80 -11.85 10.72
CA ARG A 226 -11.19 -11.45 10.99
C ARG A 226 -12.19 -12.31 10.21
N PRO A 227 -13.26 -12.84 10.85
CA PRO A 227 -14.23 -13.72 10.17
C PRO A 227 -14.83 -13.10 8.90
N LYS A 228 -15.13 -11.80 8.92
CA LYS A 228 -15.65 -11.05 7.76
C LYS A 228 -14.71 -11.13 6.55
N TYR A 229 -13.39 -10.99 6.76
CA TYR A 229 -12.40 -11.06 5.69
C TYR A 229 -12.31 -12.47 5.11
N ILE A 230 -12.19 -13.46 6.00
CA ILE A 230 -12.11 -14.87 5.59
C ILE A 230 -13.35 -15.26 4.78
N MET A 231 -14.55 -14.89 5.26
CA MET A 231 -15.80 -15.14 4.54
C MET A 231 -15.84 -14.45 3.17
N LYS A 232 -15.50 -13.16 3.10
CA LYS A 232 -15.42 -12.41 1.82
C LYS A 232 -14.44 -13.06 0.85
N ARG A 233 -13.33 -13.62 1.36
CA ARG A 233 -12.33 -14.31 0.55
C ARG A 233 -12.81 -15.65 0.03
N LEU A 234 -13.48 -16.44 0.88
CA LEU A 234 -14.08 -17.72 0.51
C LEU A 234 -15.16 -17.53 -0.56
N LEU A 235 -16.09 -16.58 -0.39
CA LEU A 235 -17.15 -16.27 -1.35
C LEU A 235 -16.62 -15.82 -2.73
N ARG A 236 -15.40 -15.29 -2.78
CA ARG A 236 -14.74 -14.85 -4.02
C ARG A 236 -13.82 -15.89 -4.64
N THR A 237 -13.64 -17.03 -3.98
CA THR A 237 -12.79 -18.13 -4.47
C THR A 237 -13.52 -18.83 -5.61
N ARG A 238 -12.95 -18.80 -6.82
CA ARG A 238 -13.59 -19.35 -8.03
C ARG A 238 -12.92 -20.61 -8.56
N SER A 239 -11.82 -21.04 -7.94
CA SER A 239 -11.04 -22.17 -8.39
C SER A 239 -10.33 -22.86 -7.22
N PHE A 240 -9.95 -24.12 -7.42
CA PHE A 240 -9.16 -24.86 -6.43
C PHE A 240 -7.78 -24.24 -6.20
N SER A 241 -7.17 -23.64 -7.24
CA SER A 241 -5.91 -22.91 -7.11
C SER A 241 -6.06 -21.64 -6.27
N ASP A 242 -7.16 -20.90 -6.42
CA ASP A 242 -7.49 -19.77 -5.55
C ASP A 242 -7.65 -20.21 -4.09
N LEU A 243 -8.34 -21.33 -3.85
CA LEU A 243 -8.52 -21.88 -2.51
C LEU A 243 -7.17 -22.24 -1.87
N LYS A 244 -6.32 -22.96 -2.60
CA LYS A 244 -4.96 -23.33 -2.15
C LYS A 244 -4.13 -22.09 -1.81
N ARG A 245 -4.20 -21.04 -2.66
CA ARG A 245 -3.51 -19.77 -2.41
C ARG A 245 -4.03 -19.05 -1.17
N ASN A 246 -5.34 -19.04 -0.95
CA ASN A 246 -5.94 -18.44 0.24
C ASN A 246 -5.54 -19.17 1.52
N ILE A 247 -5.55 -20.51 1.52
CA ILE A 247 -5.09 -21.33 2.65
C ILE A 247 -3.60 -21.09 2.92
N SER A 248 -2.77 -21.08 1.87
CA SER A 248 -1.34 -20.78 1.99
C SER A 248 -1.08 -19.40 2.59
N GLY A 249 -1.82 -18.37 2.17
CA GLY A 249 -1.73 -17.03 2.73
C GLY A 249 -2.15 -16.97 4.21
N MET A 250 -3.21 -17.68 4.59
CA MET A 250 -3.62 -17.77 6.00
C MET A 250 -2.57 -18.46 6.87
N ASN A 251 -1.99 -19.55 6.38
CA ASN A 251 -0.90 -20.23 7.06
C ASN A 251 0.32 -19.32 7.20
N LEU A 252 0.67 -18.55 6.16
CA LEU A 252 1.76 -17.58 6.22
C LEU A 252 1.54 -16.55 7.33
N VAL A 253 0.36 -15.93 7.41
CA VAL A 253 0.06 -14.95 8.47
C VAL A 253 0.12 -15.60 9.86
N ARG A 254 -0.47 -16.79 10.01
CA ARG A 254 -0.46 -17.54 11.28
C ARG A 254 0.97 -17.89 11.70
N ASP A 255 1.77 -18.43 10.80
CA ASP A 255 3.10 -18.93 11.10
C ASP A 255 4.08 -17.78 11.30
N TRP A 256 3.97 -16.69 10.53
CA TRP A 256 4.74 -15.46 10.74
C TRP A 256 4.43 -14.81 12.10
N SER A 257 3.16 -14.78 12.51
CA SER A 257 2.77 -14.25 13.82
C SER A 257 3.31 -15.05 15.02
N LYS A 258 3.75 -16.29 14.79
CA LYS A 258 4.36 -17.17 15.82
C LYS A 258 5.88 -17.16 15.80
N ARG A 259 6.51 -16.53 14.81
CA ARG A 259 7.98 -16.42 14.79
C ARG A 259 8.40 -15.57 15.99
N PRO A 260 9.38 -16.01 16.80
CA PRO A 260 9.93 -15.15 17.84
C PRO A 260 10.45 -13.87 17.19
N ASP A 261 10.31 -12.75 17.90
CA ASP A 261 11.11 -11.57 17.60
C ASP A 261 12.56 -12.01 17.82
N ARG A 262 13.38 -12.01 16.75
CA ARG A 262 14.76 -12.49 16.89
C ARG A 262 15.49 -11.52 17.81
N GLU A 263 15.77 -11.95 19.03
CA GLU A 263 16.81 -11.35 19.86
C GLU A 263 18.13 -11.49 19.08
N GLN A 264 18.83 -10.36 18.89
CA GLN A 264 20.25 -10.34 18.56
C GLN A 264 21.01 -9.79 19.75
#